data_AF-A0A6M1YJ39-F1
#
_entry.id   AF-A0A6M1YJ39-F1
#
_cell.length_a   1.000
_cell.length_b   1.000
_cell.length_c   1.000
_cell.angle_alpha   90.00
_cell.angle_beta   90.00
_cell.angle_gamma   90.00
#
_symmetry.space_group_name_H-M   'P 1'
#
loop_
_entity.id
_entity.type
_entity.pdbx_description
1 polymer ?
#
loop_
_entity_poly.entity_id
_entity_poly.type
_entity_poly.pdbx_seq_one_letter_code
_entity_poly.pdbx_strand_id
1 'polypeptide(L)'
;MKKKSAALIYGDSQNYIDHLVPLCHYLNIPLLTNIEEIFDIIKKYYPKVNVQHIENRDINFYTVRNFDNIFACIPKNIFDIEFRLHQDLLNKEINIFWCPHGNSDKGKTILFFEVLKN
;
A
#
# COMPACT_ATOMS: atom_id res chain seq x y z
N MET A 1 14.22 11.06 -15.47
CA MET A 1 13.40 9.83 -15.59
C MET A 1 12.03 10.07 -14.94
N LYS A 2 10.95 9.51 -15.48
CA LYS A 2 9.61 9.66 -14.88
C LYS A 2 9.56 8.82 -13.58
N LYS A 3 9.15 9.43 -12.46
CA LYS A 3 8.99 8.72 -11.18
C LYS A 3 8.00 7.58 -11.35
N LYS A 4 8.37 6.38 -10.89
CA LYS A 4 7.50 5.18 -10.92
C LYS A 4 6.69 5.10 -9.64
N SER A 5 5.42 4.75 -9.76
CA SER A 5 4.50 4.68 -8.62
C SER A 5 3.79 3.33 -8.59
N ALA A 6 3.50 2.85 -7.39
CA ALA A 6 2.72 1.64 -7.15
C ALA A 6 1.86 1.82 -5.90
N ALA A 7 0.82 1.02 -5.77
CA ALA A 7 0.16 0.80 -4.49
C ALA A 7 0.64 -0.52 -3.88
N LEU A 8 0.58 -0.62 -2.56
CA LEU A 8 1.02 -1.78 -1.82
C LEU A 8 -0.02 -2.17 -0.78
N ILE A 9 -0.51 -3.42 -0.86
CA ILE A 9 -1.18 -4.08 0.25
C ILE A 9 -0.14 -4.88 1.01
N TYR A 10 0.18 -4.40 2.21
CA TYR A 10 1.10 -5.03 3.15
C TYR A 10 0.30 -5.56 4.35
N GLY A 11 0.47 -6.84 4.65
CA GLY A 11 -0.37 -7.56 5.62
C GLY A 11 -1.70 -8.08 5.03
N ASP A 12 -2.46 -8.81 5.83
CA ASP A 12 -3.60 -9.66 5.43
C ASP A 12 -4.97 -8.96 5.41
N SER A 13 -4.99 -7.64 5.57
CA SER A 13 -6.25 -6.89 5.60
C SER A 13 -6.86 -6.73 4.20
N GLN A 14 -7.79 -7.62 3.86
CA GLN A 14 -8.59 -7.54 2.63
C GLN A 14 -9.35 -6.21 2.51
N ASN A 15 -9.66 -5.55 3.63
CA ASN A 15 -10.35 -4.27 3.64
C ASN A 15 -9.58 -3.18 2.87
N TYR A 16 -8.25 -3.31 2.71
CA TYR A 16 -7.45 -2.34 1.95
C TYR A 16 -7.68 -2.42 0.43
N ILE A 17 -8.24 -3.53 -0.06
CA ILE A 17 -8.56 -3.72 -1.48
C ILE A 17 -9.49 -2.60 -1.96
N ASP A 18 -10.57 -2.33 -1.22
CA ASP A 18 -11.59 -1.35 -1.63
C ASP A 18 -11.09 0.10 -1.64
N HIS A 19 -9.96 0.38 -0.97
CA HIS A 19 -9.32 1.71 -0.99
C HIS A 19 -8.27 1.85 -2.08
N LEU A 20 -7.42 0.83 -2.24
CA LEU A 20 -6.29 0.90 -3.15
C LEU A 20 -6.65 0.54 -4.58
N VAL A 21 -7.60 -0.37 -4.81
CA VAL A 21 -8.01 -0.78 -6.16
C VAL A 21 -8.58 0.38 -6.98
N PRO A 22 -9.53 1.19 -6.50
CA PRO A 22 -10.03 2.33 -7.28
C PRO A 22 -8.93 3.33 -7.62
N LEU A 23 -8.03 3.57 -6.66
CA LEU A 23 -6.88 4.45 -6.85
C LEU A 23 -5.93 3.92 -7.93
N CYS A 24 -5.62 2.61 -7.91
CA CYS A 24 -4.79 1.97 -8.92
C CYS A 24 -5.41 2.05 -10.30
N HIS A 25 -6.72 1.83 -10.40
CA HIS A 25 -7.45 1.94 -11.66
C HIS A 25 -7.38 3.35 -12.22
N TYR A 26 -7.63 4.37 -11.40
CA TYR A 26 -7.67 5.77 -11.83
C TYR A 26 -6.28 6.32 -12.18
N LEU A 27 -5.27 6.01 -11.37
CA LEU A 27 -3.89 6.48 -11.58
C LEU A 27 -3.10 5.62 -12.58
N ASN A 28 -3.67 4.49 -13.02
CA ASN A 28 -3.02 3.50 -13.89
C ASN A 28 -1.66 3.04 -13.33
N ILE A 29 -1.63 2.70 -12.04
CA ILE A 29 -0.45 2.19 -11.31
C ILE A 29 -0.66 0.73 -10.90
N PRO A 30 0.41 -0.08 -10.79
CA PRO A 30 0.29 -1.45 -10.31
C PRO A 30 -0.06 -1.51 -8.82
N LEU A 31 -0.78 -2.56 -8.44
CA LEU A 31 -1.08 -2.93 -7.06
C LEU A 31 -0.23 -4.15 -6.69
N LEU A 32 0.67 -3.99 -5.71
CA LEU A 32 1.57 -5.03 -5.24
C LEU A 32 0.98 -5.73 -4.02
N THR A 33 1.13 -7.06 -3.97
CA THR A 33 0.85 -7.86 -2.78
C THR A 33 1.72 -9.11 -2.78
N ASN A 34 2.07 -9.63 -1.61
CA ASN A 34 2.72 -10.95 -1.45
C ASN A 34 1.71 -12.03 -1.01
N ILE A 35 0.43 -11.68 -0.90
CA ILE A 35 -0.63 -12.56 -0.40
C ILE A 35 -1.43 -13.09 -1.58
N GLU A 36 -1.45 -14.40 -1.73
CA GLU A 36 -2.08 -15.09 -2.86
C GLU A 36 -3.59 -14.87 -2.86
N GLU A 37 -4.23 -14.94 -1.69
CA GLU A 37 -5.66 -14.72 -1.54
C GLU A 37 -6.08 -13.31 -1.97
N ILE A 38 -5.26 -12.30 -1.66
CA ILE A 38 -5.52 -10.91 -2.06
C ILE A 38 -5.35 -10.76 -3.57
N PHE A 39 -4.31 -11.35 -4.14
CA PHE A 39 -4.09 -11.36 -5.59
C PHE A 39 -5.29 -11.99 -6.32
N ASP A 40 -5.76 -13.14 -5.86
CA ASP A 40 -6.89 -13.86 -6.45
C ASP A 40 -8.20 -13.08 -6.36
N ILE A 41 -8.49 -12.48 -5.21
CA ILE A 41 -9.67 -11.61 -5.01
C ILE A 41 -9.63 -10.44 -6.00
N ILE A 42 -8.48 -9.75 -6.10
CA ILE A 42 -8.34 -8.60 -7.01
C ILE A 42 -8.47 -9.04 -8.46
N LYS A 43 -7.82 -10.13 -8.87
CA LYS A 43 -7.94 -10.69 -10.22
C LYS A 43 -9.39 -11.03 -10.57
N LYS A 44 -10.13 -11.61 -9.63
CA LYS A 44 -11.52 -12.04 -9.81
C LYS A 44 -12.49 -10.87 -9.92
N TYR A 45 -12.44 -9.92 -8.99
CA TYR A 45 -13.45 -8.85 -8.90
C TYR A 45 -13.04 -7.56 -9.60
N TYR A 46 -11.74 -7.33 -9.79
CA TYR A 46 -11.17 -6.12 -10.36
C TYR A 46 -10.19 -6.41 -11.51
N PRO A 47 -10.61 -7.12 -12.58
CA PRO A 47 -9.72 -7.64 -13.62
C PRO A 47 -8.99 -6.56 -14.44
N LYS A 48 -9.45 -5.31 -14.37
CA LYS A 48 -8.82 -4.16 -15.06
C LYS A 48 -7.66 -3.55 -14.26
N VAL A 49 -7.48 -3.93 -13.00
CA VAL A 49 -6.36 -3.47 -12.18
C VAL A 49 -5.14 -4.34 -12.44
N ASN A 50 -4.00 -3.69 -12.67
CA ASN A 50 -2.72 -4.36 -12.80
C ASN A 50 -2.21 -4.80 -11.43
N VAL A 51 -2.71 -5.94 -10.95
CA VAL A 51 -2.25 -6.55 -9.70
C VAL A 51 -1.04 -7.45 -9.97
N GLN A 52 -0.02 -7.34 -9.12
CA GLN A 52 1.21 -8.10 -9.16
C GLN A 52 1.40 -8.85 -7.84
N HIS A 53 1.47 -10.18 -7.93
CA HIS A 53 1.88 -11.01 -6.82
C HIS A 53 3.41 -11.09 -6.79
N ILE A 54 4.01 -10.67 -5.68
CA ILE A 54 5.46 -10.69 -5.48
C ILE A 54 5.78 -11.84 -4.54
N GLU A 55 6.47 -12.86 -5.06
CA GLU A 55 6.81 -14.06 -4.30
C GLU A 55 7.64 -13.74 -3.04
N ASN A 56 7.40 -14.56 -2.02
CA ASN A 56 7.41 -14.26 -0.59
C ASN A 56 8.76 -13.92 0.07
N ARG A 57 9.79 -13.47 -0.66
CA ARG A 57 11.12 -13.24 -0.06
C ARG A 57 11.53 -11.81 0.17
N ASP A 58 11.02 -10.82 -0.57
CA ASP A 58 11.30 -9.44 -0.22
C ASP A 58 10.44 -8.44 -1.00
N ILE A 59 9.12 -8.42 -0.73
CA ILE A 59 8.26 -7.41 -1.35
C ILE A 59 8.75 -5.99 -1.03
N ASN A 60 9.37 -5.77 0.14
CA ASN A 60 9.89 -4.48 0.56
C ASN A 60 11.07 -4.05 -0.32
N PHE A 61 12.07 -4.93 -0.49
CA PHE A 61 13.19 -4.68 -1.40
C PHE A 61 12.76 -4.53 -2.85
N TYR A 62 11.85 -5.40 -3.33
CA TYR A 62 11.30 -5.26 -4.68
C TYR A 62 10.64 -3.89 -4.87
N THR A 63 9.85 -3.47 -3.88
CA THR A 63 9.15 -2.19 -3.88
C THR A 63 10.13 -1.02 -3.93
N VAL A 64 11.10 -0.96 -3.03
CA VAL A 64 12.13 0.09 -2.99
C VAL A 64 12.90 0.15 -4.31
N ARG A 65 13.35 -1.02 -4.80
CA ARG A 65 14.16 -1.11 -6.03
C ARG A 65 13.42 -0.56 -7.26
N ASN A 66 12.13 -0.86 -7.40
CA ASN A 66 11.39 -0.64 -8.64
C ASN A 66 10.56 0.65 -8.68
N PHE A 67 10.23 1.23 -7.52
CA PHE A 67 9.28 2.35 -7.43
C PHE A 67 9.83 3.49 -6.57
N ASP A 68 9.32 4.70 -6.81
CA ASP A 68 9.74 5.93 -6.14
C ASP A 68 8.63 6.51 -5.25
N ASN A 69 7.37 6.14 -5.53
CA ASN A 69 6.20 6.55 -4.77
C ASN A 69 5.33 5.32 -4.47
N ILE A 70 4.96 5.13 -3.21
CA ILE A 70 4.14 4.03 -2.75
C ILE A 70 2.87 4.55 -2.09
N PHE A 71 1.72 4.13 -2.62
CA PHE A 71 0.42 4.35 -1.97
C PHE A 71 0.12 3.14 -1.09
N ALA A 72 -0.10 3.35 0.21
CA ALA A 72 -0.36 2.23 1.11
C ALA A 72 -1.28 2.63 2.26
N CYS A 73 -2.03 1.66 2.78
CA CYS A 73 -2.85 1.84 3.97
C CYS A 73 -2.06 1.64 5.26
N ILE A 74 -0.84 1.07 5.18
CA ILE A 74 -0.03 0.82 6.37
C ILE A 74 0.41 2.12 7.06
N PRO A 75 0.34 2.18 8.39
CA PRO A 75 0.85 3.29 9.17
C PRO A 75 2.32 3.61 8.86
N LYS A 76 2.67 4.90 8.87
CA LYS A 76 4.03 5.38 8.54
C LYS A 76 5.11 4.72 9.41
N ASN A 77 4.88 4.55 10.70
CA ASN A 77 5.86 3.93 11.61
C ASN A 77 6.16 2.47 11.23
N ILE A 78 5.15 1.71 10.81
CA ILE A 78 5.34 0.34 10.31
C ILE A 78 6.11 0.40 9.00
N PHE A 79 5.73 1.29 8.07
CA PHE A 79 6.47 1.45 6.82
C PHE A 79 7.95 1.81 7.06
N ASP A 80 8.24 2.75 7.95
CA ASP A 80 9.61 3.13 8.24
C ASP A 80 10.41 1.92 8.77
N ILE A 81 9.85 1.12 9.68
CA ILE A 81 10.51 -0.08 10.21
C ILE A 81 10.78 -1.11 9.10
N GLU A 82 9.76 -1.40 8.29
CA GLU A 82 9.80 -2.48 7.30
C GLU A 82 10.61 -2.12 6.04
N PHE A 83 10.70 -0.83 5.69
CA PHE A 83 11.32 -0.37 4.43
C PHE A 83 12.67 0.31 4.63
N ARG A 84 13.03 0.77 5.84
CA ARG A 84 14.25 1.56 6.05
C ARG A 84 15.52 0.80 5.67
N LEU A 85 15.66 -0.45 6.10
CA LEU A 85 16.83 -1.27 5.78
C LEU A 85 17.04 -1.38 4.27
N HIS A 86 15.97 -1.61 3.51
CA HIS A 86 16.05 -1.76 2.05
C HIS A 86 16.36 -0.44 1.34
N GLN A 87 15.86 0.70 1.86
CA GLN A 87 16.20 2.03 1.37
C GLN A 87 17.68 2.36 1.59
N ASP A 88 18.22 2.04 2.78
CA ASP A 88 19.63 2.24 3.10
C ASP A 88 20.53 1.33 2.24
N LEU A 89 20.17 0.04 2.07
CA LEU A 89 20.90 -0.92 1.23
C LEU A 89 20.96 -0.50 -0.24
N LEU A 90 19.90 0.12 -0.75
CA LEU A 90 19.81 0.56 -2.15
C LEU A 90 20.23 2.01 -2.36
N ASN A 91 20.59 2.73 -1.28
CA ASN A 91 20.82 4.17 -1.27
C ASN A 91 19.71 4.94 -2.02
N LYS A 92 18.45 4.57 -1.74
CA LYS A 92 17.27 5.06 -2.45
C LYS A 92 16.14 5.32 -1.47
N GLU A 93 15.68 6.57 -1.44
CA GLU A 93 14.49 6.96 -0.69
C GLU A 93 13.22 6.82 -1.55
N ILE A 94 12.15 6.31 -0.95
CA ILE A 94 10.83 6.21 -1.56
C ILE A 94 9.81 7.07 -0.79
N ASN A 95 8.89 7.70 -1.53
CA ASN A 95 7.84 8.54 -0.96
C ASN A 95 6.64 7.67 -0.61
N ILE A 96 6.17 7.72 0.63
CA ILE A 96 4.90 7.08 1.02
C ILE A 96 3.75 8.07 0.96
N PHE A 97 2.70 7.69 0.24
CA PHE A 97 1.38 8.32 0.26
C PHE A 97 0.47 7.44 1.09
N TRP A 98 0.21 7.87 2.32
CA TRP A 98 -0.64 7.11 3.22
C TRP A 98 -2.12 7.30 2.86
N CYS A 99 -2.79 6.18 2.57
CA CYS A 99 -4.21 6.10 2.23
C CYS A 99 -4.93 5.36 3.37
N PRO A 100 -5.16 5.99 4.53
CA PRO A 100 -5.74 5.31 5.67
C PRO A 100 -7.12 4.74 5.30
N HIS A 101 -7.35 3.49 5.68
CA HIS A 101 -8.71 3.00 5.77
C HIS A 101 -9.37 3.83 6.88
N GLY A 102 -10.37 4.66 6.54
CA GLY A 102 -11.16 5.31 7.57
C GLY A 102 -11.72 4.23 8.49
N ASN A 103 -11.51 4.35 9.80
CA ASN A 103 -12.36 3.63 10.74
C ASN A 103 -13.75 4.18 10.48
N SER A 104 -14.50 3.52 9.60
CA SER A 104 -15.90 3.82 9.36
C SER A 104 -16.52 4.02 10.73
N ASP A 105 -17.21 5.14 10.92
CA ASP A 105 -17.93 5.63 12.10
C ASP A 105 -18.91 4.63 12.76
N LYS A 106 -18.70 3.32 12.61
CA LYS A 106 -19.48 2.22 13.16
C LYS A 106 -19.17 2.00 14.65
N GLY A 107 -19.10 3.08 15.43
CA GLY A 107 -19.18 2.98 16.89
C GLY A 107 -18.46 4.02 17.74
N LYS A 108 -18.29 5.30 17.33
CA LYS A 108 -17.78 6.32 18.26
C LYS A 108 -18.55 7.64 18.17
N THR A 109 -19.28 7.94 19.23
CA THR A 109 -19.94 9.20 19.62
C THR A 109 -18.94 10.35 19.85
N ILE A 110 -17.89 10.50 19.05
CA ILE A 110 -16.84 11.49 19.26
C ILE A 110 -16.44 12.12 17.93
N LEU A 111 -16.39 13.46 17.88
CA LEU A 111 -16.07 14.23 16.68
C LEU A 111 -14.65 13.93 16.17
N PHE A 112 -14.57 13.72 14.86
CA PHE A 112 -13.56 12.97 14.11
C PHE A 112 -12.12 13.53 14.08
N PHE A 113 -11.73 14.44 14.98
CA PHE A 113 -10.42 15.14 14.90
C PHE A 113 -9.72 15.37 16.25
N GLU A 114 -10.26 14.90 17.37
CA GLU A 114 -9.62 15.11 18.68
C GLU A 114 -8.33 14.30 18.89
N VAL A 115 -8.19 13.16 18.19
CA VAL A 115 -7.01 12.29 18.32
C VAL A 115 -5.77 12.84 17.60
N LEU A 116 -5.94 13.83 16.72
CA LEU A 116 -4.85 14.49 16.00
C LEU A 116 -4.29 15.72 16.75
N LYS A 117 -4.75 15.98 17.99
CA LYS A 117 -4.34 17.15 18.79
C LYS A 117 -3.15 16.92 19.73
N ASN A 118 -2.43 15.80 19.63
CA ASN A 118 -1.21 15.57 20.40
C ASN A 118 0.01 15.46 19.49
#